data_AF-A0A432HA46-F1
#
_entry.id   AF-A0A432HA46-F1
#
_cell.length_a   1.000
_cell.length_b   1.000
_cell.length_c   1.000
_cell.angle_alpha   90.00
_cell.angle_beta   90.00
_cell.angle_gamma   90.00
#
_symmetry.space_group_name_H-M   'P 1'
#
loop_
_entity.id
_entity.type
_entity.pdbx_description
1 polymer ?
#
loop_
_entity_poly.entity_id
_entity_poly.type
_entity_poly.pdbx_seq_one_letter_code
_entity_poly.pdbx_strand_id
1 'polypeptide(L)'
;MMLPYDMPPYRPPSEAYSVLIRATRGCPWNRCTFCGMYKDERFEIKPVESIKKDIDAACAFYGPSVKRVFIGDSNSLVMKPEDLIEVLHHLYEKFPTLERVTMYARAKTVRRRKLEDLKAIREAGLTRLH
;
A
#
# COMPACT_ATOMS: atom_id res chain seq x y z
N MET A 1 20.71 -5.46 9.42
CA MET A 1 20.61 -4.54 8.26
C MET A 1 19.30 -3.79 8.42
N MET A 2 19.34 -2.50 8.70
CA MET A 2 18.12 -1.69 8.84
C MET A 2 17.66 -1.32 7.43
N LEU A 3 16.39 -1.57 7.12
CA LEU A 3 15.82 -1.16 5.83
C LEU A 3 15.82 0.37 5.75
N PRO A 4 16.04 0.96 4.57
CA PRO A 4 16.16 2.42 4.45
C PRO A 4 14.81 3.16 4.54
N TYR A 5 13.71 2.44 4.78
CA TYR A 5 12.36 2.97 4.84
C TYR A 5 11.45 2.08 5.71
N ASP A 6 10.26 2.58 6.02
CA ASP A 6 9.26 1.88 6.84
C ASP A 6 8.51 0.81 6.02
N MET A 7 8.95 -0.44 6.17
CA MET A 7 8.39 -1.61 5.48
C MET A 7 7.24 -2.24 6.29
N PRO A 8 6.13 -2.68 5.67
CA PRO A 8 5.05 -3.36 6.39
C PRO A 8 5.50 -4.74 6.91
N PRO A 9 5.08 -5.14 8.12
CA PRO A 9 5.56 -6.39 8.76
C PRO A 9 5.00 -7.67 8.14
N TYR A 10 3.89 -7.59 7.40
CA TYR A 10 3.17 -8.76 6.90
C TYR A 10 2.88 -8.66 5.40
N ARG A 11 3.10 -9.78 4.69
CA ARG A 11 2.80 -9.95 3.26
C ARG A 11 2.25 -11.35 2.97
N PRO A 12 1.37 -11.52 1.98
CA PRO A 12 0.93 -12.85 1.58
C PRO A 12 1.99 -13.54 0.70
N PRO A 13 2.03 -14.88 0.63
CA PRO A 13 3.01 -15.60 -0.18
C PRO A 13 3.01 -15.21 -1.67
N SER A 14 1.86 -14.79 -2.20
CA SER A 14 1.70 -14.34 -3.59
C SER A 14 2.42 -13.02 -3.92
N GLU A 15 2.93 -12.31 -2.91
CA GLU A 15 3.71 -11.06 -3.01
C GLU A 15 5.18 -11.27 -2.59
N ALA A 16 5.69 -12.51 -2.64
CA ALA A 16 7.06 -12.85 -2.24
C ALA A 16 8.17 -12.06 -2.96
N TYR A 17 7.87 -11.49 -4.12
CA TYR A 17 8.79 -10.76 -4.99
C TYR A 17 8.35 -9.32 -5.25
N SER A 18 7.41 -8.81 -4.45
CA SER A 18 6.96 -7.42 -4.55
C SER A 18 7.78 -6.57 -3.60
N VAL A 19 8.14 -5.36 -4.03
CA VAL A 19 8.63 -4.33 -3.11
C VAL A 19 7.47 -3.95 -2.19
N LEU A 20 7.71 -3.93 -0.89
CA LEU A 20 6.66 -3.66 0.08
C LEU A 20 6.68 -2.18 0.44
N ILE A 21 5.55 -1.50 0.37
CA ILE A 21 5.42 -0.09 0.74
C ILE A 21 4.36 0.03 1.83
N ARG A 22 4.60 0.89 2.81
CA ARG A 22 3.70 1.13 3.93
C ARG A 22 2.99 2.46 3.76
N ALA A 23 1.71 2.43 3.42
CA ALA A 23 0.86 3.62 3.29
C ALA A 23 0.02 3.90 4.56
N THR A 24 -0.32 2.84 5.29
CA THR A 24 -0.94 2.92 6.62
C THR A 24 -0.16 2.05 7.59
N ARG A 25 -0.25 2.34 8.89
CA ARG A 25 0.28 1.46 9.95
C ARG A 25 -0.88 0.81 10.68
N GLY A 26 -0.80 -0.50 10.90
CA GLY A 26 -1.73 -1.24 11.73
C GLY A 26 -3.07 -1.54 11.05
N CYS A 27 -4.13 -1.58 11.86
CA CYS A 27 -5.48 -1.86 11.38
C CYS A 27 -6.56 -0.91 11.88
N PRO A 28 -7.35 -0.27 10.99
CA PRO A 28 -8.42 0.63 11.41
C PRO A 28 -9.60 -0.13 12.04
N TRP A 29 -9.65 -1.46 11.87
CA TRP A 29 -10.69 -2.31 12.48
C TRP A 29 -10.24 -2.97 13.77
N ASN A 30 -9.08 -3.64 13.75
CA ASN A 30 -8.40 -4.35 14.84
C ASN A 30 -9.26 -5.24 15.78
N ARG A 31 -10.49 -5.61 15.40
CA ARG A 31 -11.45 -6.37 16.24
C ARG A 31 -11.77 -7.78 15.72
N CYS A 32 -11.07 -8.25 14.69
CA CYS A 32 -11.23 -9.65 14.26
C CYS A 32 -10.80 -10.59 15.40
N THR A 33 -11.60 -11.62 15.67
CA THR A 33 -11.36 -12.61 16.73
C THR A 33 -10.19 -13.53 16.43
N PHE A 34 -9.91 -13.76 15.15
CA PHE A 34 -8.85 -14.66 14.69
C PHE A 34 -7.50 -13.96 14.41
N CYS A 35 -7.47 -12.63 14.31
CA CYS A 35 -6.29 -11.90 13.86
C CYS A 35 -5.51 -11.31 15.04
N GLY A 36 -4.25 -11.73 15.21
CA GLY A 36 -3.32 -11.19 16.21
C GLY A 36 -2.30 -10.16 15.66
N MET A 37 -2.35 -9.82 14.37
CA MET A 37 -1.25 -9.14 13.66
C MET A 37 -0.95 -7.71 14.14
N TYR A 38 -1.97 -6.91 14.43
CA TYR A 38 -1.82 -5.46 14.70
C TYR A 38 -2.33 -5.06 16.08
N LYS A 39 -2.37 -5.98 17.04
CA LYS A 39 -3.02 -5.75 18.35
C LYS A 39 -2.32 -4.71 19.20
N ASP A 40 -1.00 -4.61 19.07
CA ASP A 40 -0.18 -3.67 19.81
C ASP A 40 0.18 -2.41 19.00
N GLU A 41 -0.39 -2.26 17.79
CA GLU A 41 -0.09 -1.14 16.90
C GLU A 41 -1.28 -0.18 16.81
N ARG A 42 -1.00 1.12 16.98
CA ARG A 42 -2.00 2.17 16.76
C ARG A 42 -2.17 2.38 15.26
N PHE A 43 -3.43 2.46 14.83
CA PHE A 43 -3.73 2.74 13.44
C PHE A 43 -3.34 4.18 13.07
N GLU A 44 -2.64 4.32 11.95
CA GLU A 44 -2.20 5.60 11.40
C GLU A 44 -2.31 5.58 9.86
N ILE A 45 -2.76 6.69 9.28
CA ILE A 45 -2.59 6.95 7.85
C ILE A 45 -1.37 7.85 7.70
N LYS A 46 -0.37 7.40 6.94
CA LYS A 46 0.86 8.18 6.78
C LYS A 46 0.61 9.38 5.86
N PRO A 47 1.24 10.54 6.11
CA PRO A 47 1.22 11.65 5.18
C PRO A 47 1.76 11.22 3.81
N VAL A 48 1.13 11.69 2.72
CA VAL A 48 1.54 11.34 1.35
C VAL A 48 3.03 11.59 1.11
N GLU A 49 3.55 12.73 1.58
CA GLU A 49 4.97 13.07 1.48
C GLU A 49 5.89 12.09 2.21
N SER A 50 5.45 11.50 3.33
CA SER A 50 6.21 10.44 3.99
C SER A 50 6.23 9.17 3.16
N ILE A 51 5.10 8.81 2.54
CA ILE A 51 4.99 7.61 1.70
C ILE A 51 5.88 7.76 0.47
N LYS A 52 5.88 8.94 -0.17
CA LYS A 52 6.77 9.24 -1.31
C LYS A 52 8.25 9.09 -0.95
N LYS A 53 8.67 9.59 0.21
CA LYS A 53 10.05 9.41 0.70
C LYS A 53 10.41 7.93 0.88
N ASP A 54 9.48 7.12 1.39
CA ASP A 54 9.71 5.68 1.50
C ASP A 54 9.81 5.01 0.12
N ILE A 55 9.01 5.44 -0.85
CA ILE A 55 9.08 4.97 -2.24
C ILE A 55 10.43 5.34 -2.87
N ASP A 56 10.91 6.56 -2.66
CA ASP A 56 12.19 7.03 -3.18
C ASP A 56 13.35 6.24 -2.58
N ALA A 57 13.32 6.01 -1.26
CA ALA A 57 14.30 5.18 -0.56
C ALA A 57 14.26 3.72 -1.05
N ALA A 58 13.06 3.17 -1.28
CA ALA A 58 12.90 1.83 -1.85
C ALA A 58 13.46 1.78 -3.28
N CYS A 59 13.21 2.80 -4.11
CA CYS A 59 13.77 2.88 -5.45
C CYS A 59 15.29 2.99 -5.45
N ALA A 60 15.87 3.78 -4.54
CA ALA A 60 17.33 3.85 -4.38
C ALA A 60 17.93 2.50 -3.94
N PHE A 61 17.18 1.71 -3.17
CA PHE A 61 17.64 0.43 -2.64
C PHE A 61 17.47 -0.75 -3.61
N TYR A 62 16.32 -0.88 -4.27
CA TYR A 62 16.02 -1.99 -5.19
C TYR A 62 16.30 -1.67 -6.66
N GLY A 63 16.46 -0.39 -7.01
CA GLY A 63 16.58 0.10 -8.38
C GLY A 63 15.23 0.36 -9.07
N PRO A 64 15.24 1.00 -10.26
CA PRO A 64 14.03 1.38 -11.00
C PRO A 64 13.35 0.20 -11.73
N SER A 65 14.03 -0.96 -11.81
CA SER A 65 13.57 -2.14 -12.56
C SER A 65 12.57 -3.03 -11.78
N VAL A 66 11.91 -2.46 -10.77
CA VAL A 66 10.92 -3.17 -9.95
C VAL A 66 9.63 -3.38 -10.74
N LYS A 67 9.23 -4.64 -10.87
CA LYS A 67 8.01 -5.02 -11.61
C LYS A 67 6.74 -5.04 -10.77
N ARG A 68 6.85 -5.17 -9.45
CA ARG A 68 5.69 -5.37 -8.57
C ARG A 68 5.86 -4.64 -7.25
N VAL A 69 4.80 -3.96 -6.83
CA VAL A 69 4.71 -3.30 -5.53
C VAL A 69 3.50 -3.83 -4.77
N PHE A 70 3.70 -4.07 -3.48
CA PHE A 70 2.64 -4.42 -2.54
C PHE A 70 2.51 -3.34 -1.48
N ILE A 71 1.37 -2.64 -1.45
CA ILE A 71 1.04 -1.72 -0.38
C ILE A 71 0.46 -2.53 0.78
N GLY A 72 1.27 -2.68 1.82
CA GLY A 72 0.95 -3.54 2.96
C GLY A 72 0.02 -2.89 3.97
N ASP A 73 0.05 -3.49 5.16
CA ASP A 73 -0.88 -3.25 6.27
C ASP A 73 -2.33 -3.58 5.93
N SER A 74 -3.23 -3.53 6.91
CA SER A 74 -4.50 -4.24 6.81
C SER A 74 -5.51 -3.71 5.78
N ASN A 75 -5.56 -2.38 5.55
CA ASN A 75 -6.66 -1.76 4.80
C ASN A 75 -6.28 -0.35 4.34
N SER A 76 -5.26 -0.25 3.51
CA SER A 76 -4.77 1.03 2.99
C SER A 76 -5.79 1.74 2.07
N LEU A 77 -6.78 1.02 1.55
CA LEU A 77 -7.95 1.57 0.87
C LEU A 77 -8.85 2.43 1.78
N VAL A 78 -8.45 2.80 2.99
CA VAL A 78 -9.13 3.79 3.84
C VAL A 78 -8.66 5.23 3.59
N MET A 79 -7.50 5.42 2.95
CA MET A 79 -6.96 6.73 2.55
C MET A 79 -7.93 7.52 1.68
N LYS A 80 -7.81 8.85 1.63
CA LYS A 80 -8.60 9.63 0.66
C LYS A 80 -8.26 9.17 -0.76
N PRO A 81 -9.23 9.10 -1.70
CA PRO A 81 -8.95 8.70 -3.08
C PRO A 81 -7.81 9.50 -3.70
N GLU A 82 -7.81 10.82 -3.49
CA GLU A 82 -6.84 11.74 -4.07
C GLU A 82 -5.42 11.44 -3.56
N ASP A 83 -5.28 11.27 -2.24
CA ASP A 83 -4.01 10.91 -1.60
C ASP A 83 -3.48 9.56 -2.12
N LEU A 84 -4.37 8.57 -2.28
CA LEU A 84 -3.98 7.25 -2.78
C LEU A 84 -3.56 7.29 -4.26
N ILE A 85 -4.30 8.05 -5.09
CA ILE A 85 -3.96 8.25 -6.50
C ILE A 85 -2.59 8.92 -6.64
N GLU A 86 -2.30 9.92 -5.81
CA GLU A 86 -1.00 10.59 -5.79
C GLU A 86 0.15 9.63 -5.43
N VAL A 87 -0.06 8.75 -4.44
CA VAL A 87 0.91 7.69 -4.10
C VAL A 87 1.10 6.72 -5.27
N LEU A 88 0.02 6.30 -5.94
CA LEU A 88 0.09 5.39 -7.09
C LEU A 88 0.87 6.01 -8.25
N HIS A 89 0.58 7.26 -8.61
CA HIS A 89 1.33 7.96 -9.65
C HIS A 89 2.82 8.04 -9.33
N HIS A 90 3.17 8.34 -8.07
CA HIS A 90 4.57 8.38 -7.64
C HIS A 90 5.26 7.02 -7.75
N LEU A 91 4.56 5.92 -7.44
CA LEU A 91 5.09 4.56 -7.66
C LEU A 91 5.42 4.31 -9.13
N TYR A 92 4.51 4.64 -10.05
CA TYR A 92 4.72 4.46 -11.48
C TYR A 92 5.78 5.40 -12.06
N GLU A 93 5.97 6.58 -11.46
CA GLU A 93 7.08 7.49 -11.80
C GLU A 93 8.44 6.89 -11.38
N LYS A 94 8.56 6.40 -10.14
CA LYS A 94 9.83 5.88 -9.61
C LYS A 94 10.20 4.49 -10.12
N PHE A 95 9.20 3.71 -10.53
CA PHE A 95 9.40 2.38 -11.09
C PHE A 95 8.82 2.32 -12.52
N PRO A 96 9.55 2.80 -13.55
CA PRO A 96 9.06 2.83 -14.92
C PRO A 96 8.72 1.46 -15.52
N THR A 97 9.21 0.38 -14.91
CA THR A 97 8.94 -1.02 -15.32
C THR A 97 7.86 -1.69 -14.47
N LEU A 98 7.17 -0.92 -13.62
CA LEU A 98 6.14 -1.43 -12.72
C LEU A 98 4.95 -1.98 -13.51
N GLU A 99 4.70 -3.27 -13.37
CA GLU A 99 3.62 -3.96 -14.05
C GLU A 99 2.35 -3.99 -13.18
N ARG A 100 2.50 -4.01 -11.85
CA ARG A 100 1.37 -4.17 -10.94
C ARG A 100 1.60 -3.58 -9.55
N VAL A 101 0.61 -2.84 -9.06
CA VAL A 101 0.41 -2.54 -7.63
C VAL A 101 -0.71 -3.40 -7.06
N THR A 102 -0.48 -4.00 -5.88
CA THR A 102 -1.49 -4.73 -5.11
C THR A 102 -1.57 -4.19 -3.69
N MET A 103 -2.73 -4.27 -3.03
CA MET A 103 -2.86 -3.93 -1.61
C MET A 103 -3.85 -4.84 -0.89
N TYR A 104 -3.79 -4.88 0.44
CA TYR A 104 -4.90 -5.40 1.24
C TYR A 104 -6.07 -4.40 1.31
N ALA A 105 -7.30 -4.91 1.25
CA ALA A 105 -8.50 -4.13 1.49
C ALA A 105 -9.60 -4.95 2.17
N ARG A 106 -10.34 -4.32 3.09
CA ARG A 106 -11.55 -4.94 3.65
C ARG A 106 -12.72 -4.78 2.69
N ALA A 107 -13.48 -5.85 2.47
CA ALA A 107 -14.71 -5.82 1.67
C ALA A 107 -15.69 -4.70 2.08
N LYS A 108 -15.82 -4.43 3.39
CA LYS A 108 -16.67 -3.34 3.90
C LYS A 108 -16.18 -1.94 3.49
N THR A 109 -14.86 -1.76 3.36
CA THR A 109 -14.25 -0.52 2.87
C THR A 109 -14.55 -0.36 1.38
N VAL A 110 -14.31 -1.42 0.59
CA VAL A 110 -14.60 -1.43 -0.85
C VAL A 110 -16.06 -1.09 -1.11
N ARG A 111 -17.00 -1.78 -0.44
CA ARG A 111 -18.45 -1.57 -0.60
C ARG A 111 -18.90 -0.13 -0.28
N ARG A 112 -18.20 0.57 0.60
CA ARG A 112 -18.57 1.93 1.04
C ARG A 112 -17.99 3.02 0.15
N ARG A 113 -17.01 2.71 -0.72
CA ARG A 113 -16.46 3.69 -1.65
C ARG A 113 -17.44 3.96 -2.78
N LYS A 114 -17.40 5.19 -3.27
CA LYS A 114 -18.08 5.56 -4.50
C LYS A 114 -17.47 4.80 -5.67
N LEU A 115 -18.31 4.46 -6.65
CA LEU A 115 -17.85 3.73 -7.83
C LEU A 115 -16.84 4.56 -8.63
N GLU A 116 -17.04 5.87 -8.68
CA GLU A 116 -16.18 6.84 -9.35
C GLU A 116 -14.78 6.83 -8.74
N ASP A 117 -14.68 6.86 -7.41
CA ASP A 117 -13.39 6.78 -6.70
C ASP A 117 -12.67 5.46 -7.01
N LEU A 118 -13.40 4.34 -7.03
CA LEU A 118 -12.82 3.02 -7.32
C LEU A 118 -12.32 2.93 -8.77
N LYS A 119 -13.03 3.55 -9.73
CA LYS A 119 -12.58 3.66 -11.12
C LYS A 119 -11.32 4.51 -11.23
N ALA A 120 -11.30 5.69 -10.61
CA ALA A 120 -10.14 6.58 -10.61
C ALA A 120 -8.90 5.92 -9.97
N ILE A 121 -9.06 5.23 -8.83
CA ILE A 121 -7.98 4.48 -8.16
C ILE A 121 -7.46 3.35 -9.06
N ARG A 122 -8.35 2.66 -9.79
CA ARG A 122 -7.96 1.62 -10.75
C ARG A 122 -7.18 2.21 -11.93
N GLU A 123 -7.64 3.32 -12.47
CA GLU A 123 -7.00 4.04 -13.59
C GLU A 123 -5.60 4.55 -13.20
N ALA A 124 -5.42 4.98 -11.95
CA ALA A 124 -4.12 5.34 -11.39
C ALA A 124 -3.16 4.14 -11.22
N GLY A 125 -3.63 2.90 -11.43
CA GLY A 125 -2.80 1.69 -11.52
C GLY A 125 -2.95 0.69 -10.38
N LEU A 126 -3.89 0.90 -9.44
CA LEU A 126 -4.23 -0.14 -8.47
C LEU A 126 -5.12 -1.22 -9.10
N THR A 127 -4.51 -2.29 -9.57
CA THR A 127 -5.19 -3.30 -10.38
C THR A 127 -5.61 -4.55 -9.62
N ARG A 128 -5.13 -4.74 -8.37
CA ARG A 128 -5.46 -5.90 -7.54
C ARG A 128 -5.63 -5.55 -6.06
N LEU A 129 -6.65 -6.14 -5.45
CA LEU A 129 -6.87 -6.13 -4.00
C LEU A 129 -6.82 -7.57 -3.48
N HIS A 130 -6.19 -7.74 -2.32
CA HIS A 130 -6.32 -8.93 -1.47
C HIS A 130 -7.31 -8.65 -0.34
#